data_AF-A0A966H1T4-F1
#
_entry.id   AF-A0A966H1T4-F1
#
_cell.length_a   1.000
_cell.length_b   1.000
_cell.length_c   1.000
_cell.angle_alpha   90.00
_cell.angle_beta   90.00
_cell.angle_gamma   90.00
#
_symmetry.space_group_name_H-M   'P 1'
#
loop_
_entity.id
_entity.type
_entity.pdbx_description
1 polymer ?
#
loop_
_entity_poly.entity_id
_entity_poly.type
_entity_poly.pdbx_seq_one_letter_code
_entity_poly.pdbx_strand_id
1 'polypeptide(L)'
;MKQLFFALAVALLLSACNNNKQPEMGGNMFGNNKGKSPWQNNNNNNNNNGNVNNTGGGRWTPALRNAIMQGCLGEVGNDPQAKEKCDCWVGKVEARFPNAQTADQIPEEAANQLATECMQQFGGGNYVPPVNDNGGNDYNNITDGGVTARTWPAAQRQQWIMGCAGNAQQTFGLNQQQATEYCDCITRKVEQKYTFAEAVRLTVQDFSTPEWEAVRMNCQAALGY
;
A
#
# COMPACT_ATOMS: atom_id res chain seq x y z
N MET A 1 -20.84 -20.76 -15.94
CA MET A 1 -22.25 -20.37 -15.69
C MET A 1 -22.34 -19.67 -14.34
N LYS A 2 -22.98 -18.48 -14.30
CA LYS A 2 -23.23 -17.53 -13.18
C LYS A 2 -22.00 -16.68 -12.80
N GLN A 3 -21.80 -15.37 -13.05
CA GLN A 3 -22.60 -14.14 -13.28
C GLN A 3 -23.46 -13.64 -12.10
N LEU A 4 -23.10 -12.46 -11.51
CA LEU A 4 -23.90 -11.21 -11.38
C LEU A 4 -23.47 -10.22 -10.24
N PHE A 5 -23.01 -9.03 -10.65
CA PHE A 5 -23.12 -7.63 -10.14
C PHE A 5 -22.40 -7.13 -8.85
N PHE A 6 -21.63 -6.01 -8.93
CA PHE A 6 -22.16 -4.62 -8.83
C PHE A 6 -21.09 -3.51 -9.02
N ALA A 7 -21.48 -2.48 -9.78
CA ALA A 7 -20.93 -1.12 -9.82
C ALA A 7 -21.68 -0.21 -8.81
N LEU A 8 -21.37 1.11 -8.81
CA LEU A 8 -21.95 2.21 -8.00
C LEU A 8 -21.46 2.30 -6.55
N ALA A 9 -21.39 3.48 -5.91
CA ALA A 9 -21.43 4.86 -6.37
C ALA A 9 -21.04 5.78 -5.19
N VAL A 10 -20.69 7.00 -5.56
CA VAL A 10 -20.75 8.21 -4.74
C VAL A 10 -22.14 8.36 -4.09
N ALA A 11 -22.15 8.88 -2.86
CA ALA A 11 -23.28 9.27 -2.03
C ALA A 11 -24.08 8.13 -1.37
N LEU A 12 -24.00 8.05 -0.04
CA LEU A 12 -25.10 8.44 0.86
C LEU A 12 -24.74 8.11 2.31
N LEU A 13 -24.62 9.14 3.14
CA LEU A 13 -25.21 9.10 4.48
C LEU A 13 -26.65 9.57 4.32
N LEU A 14 -27.60 8.64 4.33
CA LEU A 14 -28.91 8.71 4.97
C LEU A 14 -29.68 7.38 4.71
N SER A 15 -30.27 6.86 5.78
CA SER A 15 -31.30 5.80 5.90
C SER A 15 -30.93 4.31 5.73
N ALA A 16 -31.49 3.51 6.64
CA ALA A 16 -31.38 2.06 6.82
C ALA A 16 -32.49 1.28 6.09
N CYS A 17 -32.21 0.01 5.71
CA CYS A 17 -33.05 -1.22 5.81
C CYS A 17 -32.81 -2.27 4.69
N ASN A 18 -32.56 -3.52 5.13
CA ASN A 18 -33.01 -4.83 4.61
C ASN A 18 -32.39 -5.51 3.33
N ASN A 19 -31.69 -6.63 3.62
CA ASN A 19 -31.50 -7.94 2.95
C ASN A 19 -31.42 -8.17 1.42
N ASN A 20 -30.25 -8.73 1.03
CA ASN A 20 -30.01 -10.00 0.30
C ASN A 20 -29.31 -9.94 -1.09
N LYS A 21 -28.30 -10.82 -1.20
CA LYS A 21 -27.51 -11.34 -2.34
C LYS A 21 -26.20 -10.64 -2.80
N GLN A 22 -25.16 -11.49 -2.77
CA GLN A 22 -23.77 -11.46 -3.33
C GLN A 22 -23.73 -11.72 -4.86
N PRO A 23 -22.55 -11.82 -5.54
CA PRO A 23 -21.21 -11.18 -5.39
C PRO A 23 -20.51 -10.79 -6.74
N GLU A 24 -19.50 -9.89 -6.76
CA GLU A 24 -18.43 -9.89 -7.81
C GLU A 24 -17.02 -9.54 -7.27
N MET A 25 -16.00 -10.15 -7.89
CA MET A 25 -14.58 -10.15 -7.52
C MET A 25 -13.76 -9.25 -8.45
N GLY A 26 -12.82 -8.48 -7.89
CA GLY A 26 -11.81 -7.69 -8.61
C GLY A 26 -10.92 -6.93 -7.61
N GLY A 27 -9.89 -7.60 -7.07
CA GLY A 27 -8.98 -7.03 -6.06
C GLY A 27 -7.71 -6.47 -6.69
N ASN A 28 -7.22 -5.33 -6.19
CA ASN A 28 -5.92 -4.77 -6.53
C ASN A 28 -4.76 -5.63 -5.99
N MET A 29 -3.63 -5.59 -6.69
CA MET A 29 -2.47 -6.44 -6.44
C MET A 29 -1.68 -6.02 -5.18
N PHE A 30 -2.08 -4.91 -4.57
CA PHE A 30 -1.54 -4.36 -3.33
C PHE A 30 -2.64 -4.47 -2.28
N GLY A 31 -2.46 -5.36 -1.32
CA GLY A 31 -3.51 -5.94 -0.47
C GLY A 31 -4.53 -4.95 0.09
N ASN A 32 -5.80 -5.19 -0.24
CA ASN A 32 -6.94 -4.60 0.46
C ASN A 32 -7.43 -5.60 1.51
N ASN A 33 -6.97 -5.44 2.75
CA ASN A 33 -7.63 -6.02 3.92
C ASN A 33 -8.90 -5.18 4.21
N LYS A 34 -9.95 -5.30 3.38
CA LYS A 34 -11.23 -4.58 3.56
C LYS A 34 -12.22 -5.43 4.35
N GLY A 35 -11.91 -5.65 5.62
CA GLY A 35 -12.86 -6.05 6.65
C GLY A 35 -13.19 -4.86 7.55
N LYS A 36 -14.08 -3.97 7.08
CA LYS A 36 -14.44 -2.67 7.70
C LYS A 36 -13.33 -1.63 7.62
N SER A 37 -13.70 -0.37 7.43
CA SER A 37 -12.81 0.72 7.84
C SER A 37 -12.55 0.57 9.35
N PRO A 38 -11.30 0.66 9.84
CA PRO A 38 -11.02 0.65 11.28
C PRO A 38 -11.67 1.84 12.02
N TRP A 39 -12.17 2.84 11.29
CA TRP A 39 -12.74 4.08 11.83
C TRP A 39 -14.18 3.94 12.38
N GLN A 40 -14.79 2.75 12.27
CA GLN A 40 -16.03 2.43 12.98
C GLN A 40 -15.73 1.66 14.26
N ASN A 41 -15.16 2.35 15.26
CA ASN A 41 -15.15 1.83 16.61
C ASN A 41 -16.59 1.86 17.16
N ASN A 42 -17.14 0.66 17.36
CA ASN A 42 -18.33 0.43 18.18
C ASN A 42 -17.96 0.65 19.65
N ASN A 43 -17.77 1.91 20.03
CA ASN A 43 -17.38 2.29 21.38
C ASN A 43 -18.63 2.36 22.26
N ASN A 44 -19.14 1.19 22.63
CA ASN A 44 -20.19 1.09 23.64
C ASN A 44 -19.52 0.94 25.01
N ASN A 45 -18.93 2.02 25.53
CA ASN A 45 -18.91 2.26 26.97
C ASN A 45 -18.52 3.70 27.36
N ASN A 46 -19.55 4.39 27.84
CA ASN A 46 -19.55 5.28 28.99
C ASN A 46 -18.85 6.66 28.92
N ASN A 47 -19.67 7.66 28.59
CA ASN A 47 -19.84 8.92 29.30
C ASN A 47 -18.61 9.84 29.45
N ASN A 48 -18.40 10.71 28.47
CA ASN A 48 -18.26 12.12 28.81
C ASN A 48 -18.84 13.02 27.72
N ASN A 49 -19.82 13.83 28.13
CA ASN A 49 -20.58 14.78 27.34
C ASN A 49 -19.68 15.95 26.91
N GLY A 50 -18.97 15.79 25.81
CA GLY A 50 -18.25 16.87 25.13
C GLY A 50 -18.92 17.18 23.80
N ASN A 51 -19.79 18.18 23.80
CA ASN A 51 -20.45 18.73 22.61
C ASN A 51 -19.40 19.23 21.59
N VAL A 52 -19.05 18.38 20.61
CA VAL A 52 -18.17 18.74 19.50
C VAL A 52 -18.99 19.44 18.42
N ASN A 53 -19.34 20.71 18.66
CA ASN A 53 -19.92 21.57 17.63
C ASN A 53 -18.84 21.92 16.61
N ASN A 54 -18.83 21.15 15.51
CA ASN A 54 -17.90 21.25 14.40
C ASN A 54 -18.42 22.25 13.37
N THR A 55 -18.12 23.54 13.57
CA THR A 55 -18.39 24.59 12.57
C THR A 55 -17.22 25.56 12.51
N GLY A 56 -16.21 25.21 11.71
CA GLY A 56 -15.19 26.16 11.26
C GLY A 56 -13.81 25.52 11.06
N GLY A 57 -13.49 25.17 9.80
CA GLY A 57 -12.13 24.96 9.27
C GLY A 57 -11.09 24.40 10.23
N GLY A 58 -11.47 23.38 11.00
CA GLY A 58 -10.86 23.08 12.28
C GLY A 58 -9.48 22.47 12.14
N ARG A 59 -8.51 23.05 12.84
CA ARG A 59 -7.23 22.40 13.11
C ARG A 59 -7.47 21.02 13.74
N TRP A 60 -6.47 20.15 13.65
CA TRP A 60 -6.52 18.82 14.25
C TRP A 60 -6.87 18.90 15.74
N THR A 61 -7.92 18.19 16.13
CA THR A 61 -8.26 18.06 17.55
C THR A 61 -7.39 16.98 18.18
N PRO A 62 -7.07 17.07 19.48
CA PRO A 62 -6.34 16.01 20.18
C PRO A 62 -7.04 14.65 20.07
N ALA A 63 -8.38 14.64 20.06
CA ALA A 63 -9.18 13.43 19.90
C ALA A 63 -8.99 12.79 18.52
N LEU A 64 -9.01 13.58 17.43
CA LEU A 64 -8.77 13.09 16.08
C LEU A 64 -7.33 12.58 15.93
N ARG A 65 -6.34 13.36 16.38
CA ARG A 65 -4.93 12.96 16.34
C ARG A 65 -4.71 11.63 17.07
N ASN A 66 -5.31 11.48 18.26
CA ASN A 66 -5.20 10.25 19.03
C ASN A 66 -5.91 9.07 18.34
N ALA A 67 -7.09 9.28 17.76
CA ALA A 67 -7.77 8.23 17.00
C ALA A 67 -6.90 7.72 15.83
N ILE A 68 -6.29 8.65 15.08
CA ILE A 68 -5.41 8.31 13.96
C ILE A 68 -4.13 7.61 14.45
N MET A 69 -3.56 8.06 15.56
CA MET A 69 -2.42 7.40 16.21
C MET A 69 -2.72 5.94 16.57
N GLN A 70 -3.87 5.69 17.21
CA GLN A 70 -4.27 4.33 17.61
C GLN A 70 -4.50 3.43 16.39
N GLY A 71 -5.06 3.97 15.31
CA GLY A 71 -5.17 3.26 14.03
C GLY A 71 -3.80 2.85 13.49
N CYS A 72 -2.84 3.78 13.43
CA CYS A 72 -1.49 3.48 13.00
C CYS A 72 -0.81 2.42 13.88
N LEU A 73 -0.90 2.56 15.20
CA LEU A 73 -0.33 1.58 16.14
C LEU A 73 -0.92 0.18 15.97
N GLY A 74 -2.23 0.09 15.67
CA GLY A 74 -2.89 -1.17 15.37
C GLY A 74 -2.35 -1.88 14.12
N GLU A 75 -2.03 -1.11 13.08
CA GLU A 75 -1.45 -1.63 11.82
C GLU A 75 0.04 -2.00 11.97
N VAL A 76 0.81 -1.18 12.68
CA VAL A 76 2.26 -1.41 12.89
C VAL A 76 2.53 -2.56 13.87
N GLY A 77 1.60 -2.84 14.78
CA GLY A 77 1.68 -3.96 15.71
C GLY A 77 2.72 -3.75 16.83
N ASN A 78 3.47 -4.80 17.16
CA ASN A 78 4.39 -4.83 18.31
C ASN A 78 5.81 -4.31 18.01
N ASP A 79 5.98 -3.47 16.98
CA ASP A 79 7.28 -2.87 16.69
C ASP A 79 7.73 -1.99 17.89
N PRO A 80 8.95 -2.17 18.42
CA PRO A 80 9.43 -1.38 19.55
C PRO A 80 9.51 0.12 19.26
N GLN A 81 9.53 0.49 17.97
CA GLN A 81 9.49 1.86 17.48
C GLN A 81 8.12 2.24 16.87
N ALA A 82 7.07 1.43 17.09
CA ALA A 82 5.75 1.68 16.51
C ALA A 82 5.24 3.08 16.85
N LYS A 83 5.44 3.49 18.11
CA LYS A 83 5.02 4.80 18.60
C LYS A 83 5.73 5.92 17.87
N GLU A 84 7.05 5.85 17.75
CA GLU A 84 7.87 6.86 17.10
C GLU A 84 7.57 6.95 15.59
N LYS A 85 7.39 5.81 14.92
CA LYS A 85 7.00 5.72 13.51
C LYS A 85 5.62 6.33 13.26
N CYS A 86 4.65 5.98 14.09
CA CYS A 86 3.30 6.55 14.01
C CYS A 86 3.26 8.04 14.37
N ASP A 87 4.01 8.47 15.39
CA ASP A 87 4.13 9.90 15.73
C ASP A 87 4.72 10.72 14.59
N CYS A 88 5.76 10.21 13.93
CA CYS A 88 6.29 10.84 12.73
C CYS A 88 5.24 10.92 11.62
N TRP A 89 4.56 9.80 11.33
CA TRP A 89 3.61 9.74 10.22
C TRP A 89 2.45 10.71 10.43
N VAL A 90 1.83 10.67 11.62
CA VAL A 90 0.75 11.57 12.01
C VAL A 90 1.21 13.03 11.98
N GLY A 91 2.42 13.32 12.46
CA GLY A 91 2.98 14.68 12.40
C GLY A 91 3.14 15.21 10.97
N LYS A 92 3.61 14.37 10.04
CA LYS A 92 3.72 14.74 8.62
C LYS A 92 2.36 14.91 7.95
N VAL A 93 1.41 14.04 8.27
CA VAL A 93 0.03 14.13 7.78
C VAL A 93 -0.62 15.44 8.25
N GLU A 94 -0.50 15.76 9.54
CA GLU A 94 -1.03 16.99 10.12
C GLU A 94 -0.40 18.24 9.48
N ALA A 95 0.91 18.21 9.21
CA ALA A 95 1.60 19.30 8.53
C ALA A 95 1.12 19.50 7.08
N ARG A 96 0.82 18.41 6.37
CA ARG A 96 0.42 18.45 4.95
C ARG A 96 -1.08 18.70 4.76
N PHE A 97 -1.90 18.27 5.72
CA PHE A 97 -3.35 18.39 5.71
C PHE A 97 -3.81 19.07 7.01
N PRO A 98 -3.57 20.38 7.17
CA PRO A 98 -3.82 21.09 8.43
C PRO A 98 -5.29 21.17 8.84
N ASN A 99 -6.21 20.90 7.90
CA ASN A 99 -7.65 20.88 8.17
C ASN A 99 -8.12 19.43 8.46
N ALA A 100 -8.70 19.23 9.65
CA ALA A 100 -9.25 17.96 10.11
C ALA A 100 -10.28 17.35 9.14
N GLN A 101 -11.03 18.18 8.41
CA GLN A 101 -12.04 17.74 7.43
C GLN A 101 -11.41 17.06 6.21
N THR A 102 -10.13 17.31 5.95
CA THR A 102 -9.39 16.71 4.84
C THR A 102 -8.61 15.46 5.24
N ALA A 103 -8.55 15.14 6.54
CA ALA A 103 -7.85 13.95 7.02
C ALA A 103 -8.47 12.65 6.46
N ASP A 104 -9.80 12.61 6.32
CA ASP A 104 -10.50 11.48 5.71
C ASP A 104 -10.38 11.45 4.17
N GLN A 105 -9.81 12.51 3.57
CA GLN A 105 -9.64 12.68 2.13
C GLN A 105 -8.19 12.57 1.70
N ILE A 106 -7.29 12.15 2.59
CA ILE A 106 -5.88 11.95 2.26
C ILE A 106 -5.80 10.88 1.17
N PRO A 107 -5.28 11.19 -0.03
CA PRO A 107 -5.07 10.18 -1.05
C PRO A 107 -4.14 9.10 -0.50
N GLU A 108 -4.47 7.84 -0.75
CA GLU A 108 -3.69 6.69 -0.27
C GLU A 108 -2.20 6.80 -0.66
N GLU A 109 -1.92 7.27 -1.88
CA GLU A 109 -0.55 7.53 -2.36
C GLU A 109 0.20 8.53 -1.48
N ALA A 110 -0.45 9.61 -1.06
CA ALA A 110 0.15 10.62 -0.19
C ALA A 110 0.37 10.06 1.23
N ALA A 111 -0.59 9.31 1.77
CA ALA A 111 -0.44 8.65 3.07
C ALA A 111 0.75 7.67 3.08
N ASN A 112 0.88 6.86 2.03
CA ASN A 112 1.97 5.91 1.85
C ASN A 112 3.33 6.59 1.71
N GLN A 113 3.42 7.67 0.92
CA GLN A 113 4.65 8.44 0.78
C GLN A 113 5.14 8.98 2.14
N LEU A 114 4.23 9.56 2.92
CA LEU A 114 4.59 10.09 4.26
C LEU A 114 5.01 8.96 5.21
N ALA A 115 4.40 7.78 5.11
CA ALA A 115 4.77 6.63 5.92
C ALA A 115 6.19 6.15 5.58
N THR A 116 6.52 6.08 4.30
CA THR A 116 7.87 5.75 3.83
C THR A 116 8.91 6.72 4.36
N GLU A 117 8.66 8.03 4.27
CA GLU A 117 9.57 9.05 4.80
C GLU A 117 9.83 8.85 6.31
N CYS A 118 8.82 8.46 7.07
CA CYS A 118 8.97 8.19 8.50
C CYS A 118 9.73 6.90 8.77
N MET A 119 9.41 5.82 8.07
CA MET A 119 10.11 4.53 8.22
C MET A 119 11.62 4.65 7.94
N GLN A 120 12.00 5.51 6.98
CA GLN A 120 13.41 5.79 6.68
C GLN A 120 14.15 6.50 7.83
N GLN A 121 13.47 7.30 8.64
CA GLN A 121 14.09 8.06 9.74
C GLN A 121 14.47 7.18 10.95
N PHE A 122 13.73 6.10 11.21
CA PHE A 122 13.90 5.30 12.43
C PHE A 122 14.88 4.14 12.31
N GLY A 123 15.70 4.12 11.26
CA GLY A 123 16.82 3.17 11.20
C GLY A 123 16.41 1.81 10.65
N GLY A 124 15.74 1.81 9.50
CA GLY A 124 16.15 0.87 8.46
C GLY A 124 17.56 1.27 8.00
N GLY A 125 18.58 1.09 8.84
CA GLY A 125 19.96 1.15 8.38
C GLY A 125 20.05 0.08 7.32
N ASN A 126 20.14 0.45 6.04
CA ASN A 126 20.28 -0.49 4.92
C ASN A 126 19.63 -1.85 5.20
N TYR A 127 18.32 -1.92 5.47
CA TYR A 127 17.62 -3.18 5.24
C TYR A 127 17.44 -3.32 3.73
N VAL A 128 18.58 -3.44 3.07
CA VAL A 128 18.76 -4.33 1.95
C VAL A 128 18.60 -5.69 2.62
N PRO A 129 17.54 -6.49 2.35
CA PRO A 129 17.63 -7.92 2.66
C PRO A 129 18.98 -8.38 2.10
N PRO A 130 19.75 -9.28 2.75
CA PRO A 130 21.02 -9.72 2.20
C PRO A 130 20.76 -10.23 0.79
N VAL A 131 21.05 -9.37 -0.19
CA VAL A 131 21.31 -9.80 -1.54
C VAL A 131 22.56 -10.59 -1.31
N ASN A 132 22.46 -11.91 -1.49
CA ASN A 132 23.63 -12.71 -1.71
C ASN A 132 24.18 -12.28 -3.08
N ASP A 133 24.73 -11.07 -3.13
CA ASP A 133 25.53 -10.53 -4.22
C ASP A 133 26.91 -11.18 -4.12
N ASN A 134 26.94 -12.50 -4.26
CA ASN A 134 28.09 -13.20 -4.81
C ASN A 134 28.02 -13.22 -6.36
N GLY A 135 27.29 -12.28 -6.95
CA GLY A 135 27.13 -12.15 -8.39
C GLY A 135 27.12 -10.69 -8.85
N GLY A 136 28.19 -9.95 -8.56
CA GLY A 136 28.65 -8.81 -9.38
C GLY A 136 27.69 -7.64 -9.57
N ASN A 137 28.05 -6.51 -8.95
CA ASN A 137 27.61 -5.18 -9.36
C ASN A 137 27.85 -4.96 -10.87
N ASP A 138 26.82 -5.17 -11.69
CA ASP A 138 26.82 -4.84 -13.12
C ASP A 138 25.49 -4.22 -13.56
N TYR A 139 24.80 -3.49 -12.66
CA TYR A 139 23.60 -2.71 -13.00
C TYR A 139 23.89 -1.31 -13.56
N ASN A 140 25.14 -1.02 -13.90
CA ASN A 140 25.49 0.18 -14.65
C ASN A 140 25.83 -0.19 -16.09
N ASN A 141 24.95 0.22 -17.02
CA ASN A 141 25.11 0.15 -18.47
C ASN A 141 24.98 -1.23 -19.15
N ILE A 142 23.76 -1.76 -19.22
CA ILE A 142 23.34 -2.44 -20.46
C ILE A 142 22.80 -1.36 -21.40
N THR A 143 23.70 -0.73 -22.15
CA THR A 143 23.34 0.02 -23.35
C THR A 143 23.10 -0.97 -24.48
N ASP A 144 21.93 -1.58 -24.51
CA ASP A 144 21.41 -2.19 -25.73
C ASP A 144 20.47 -1.17 -26.40
N GLY A 145 20.91 -0.57 -27.50
CA GLY A 145 20.04 0.17 -28.42
C GLY A 145 19.58 1.59 -28.05
N GLY A 146 20.18 2.28 -27.07
CA GLY A 146 19.98 3.73 -26.89
C GLY A 146 18.70 4.16 -26.16
N VAL A 147 17.98 3.23 -25.53
CA VAL A 147 16.95 3.56 -24.53
C VAL A 147 17.63 3.50 -23.17
N THR A 148 17.84 4.64 -22.52
CA THR A 148 18.27 4.64 -21.12
C THR A 148 17.19 3.90 -20.33
N ALA A 149 17.53 2.72 -19.81
CA ALA A 149 16.62 1.93 -18.99
C ALA A 149 16.11 2.84 -17.87
N ARG A 150 14.78 3.00 -17.79
CA ARG A 150 14.13 3.83 -16.77
C ARG A 150 14.18 3.07 -15.45
N THR A 151 15.31 3.13 -14.76
CA THR A 151 15.42 2.55 -13.43
C THR A 151 14.71 3.46 -12.44
N TRP A 152 13.81 2.89 -11.63
CA TRP A 152 13.16 3.66 -10.58
C TRP A 152 14.18 3.99 -9.46
N PRO A 153 14.01 5.10 -8.74
CA PRO A 153 14.71 5.35 -7.48
C PRO A 153 14.64 4.12 -6.57
N ALA A 154 15.77 3.75 -5.94
CA ALA A 154 15.88 2.54 -5.14
C ALA A 154 14.79 2.42 -4.05
N ALA A 155 14.42 3.54 -3.42
CA ALA A 155 13.34 3.56 -2.42
C ALA A 155 11.96 3.20 -3.01
N GLN A 156 11.65 3.70 -4.21
CA GLN A 156 10.39 3.41 -4.91
C GLN A 156 10.34 1.95 -5.36
N ARG A 157 11.45 1.46 -5.91
CA ARG A 157 11.62 0.06 -6.30
C ARG A 157 11.43 -0.88 -5.11
N GLN A 158 12.07 -0.58 -3.98
CA GLN A 158 11.94 -1.39 -2.77
C GLN A 158 10.51 -1.39 -2.24
N GLN A 159 9.83 -0.24 -2.24
CA GLN A 159 8.43 -0.13 -1.84
C GLN A 159 7.52 -1.02 -2.70
N TRP A 160 7.73 -1.00 -4.02
CA TRP A 160 7.00 -1.85 -4.95
C TRP A 160 7.24 -3.35 -4.68
N ILE A 161 8.50 -3.74 -4.52
CA ILE A 161 8.88 -5.13 -4.27
C ILE A 161 8.26 -5.63 -2.96
N MET A 162 8.25 -4.83 -1.89
CA MET A 162 7.62 -5.22 -0.63
C MET A 162 6.11 -5.44 -0.78
N GLY A 163 5.41 -4.55 -1.49
CA GLY A 163 3.97 -4.69 -1.76
C GLY A 163 3.66 -5.93 -2.62
N CYS A 164 4.46 -6.15 -3.66
CA CYS A 164 4.35 -7.32 -4.52
C CYS A 164 4.61 -8.62 -3.74
N ALA A 165 5.65 -8.67 -2.89
CA ALA A 165 6.08 -9.88 -2.21
C ALA A 165 4.98 -10.37 -1.25
N GLY A 166 4.34 -9.45 -0.52
CA GLY A 166 3.21 -9.81 0.36
C GLY A 166 2.05 -10.46 -0.39
N ASN A 167 1.72 -9.98 -1.60
CA ASN A 167 0.72 -10.63 -2.45
C ASN A 167 1.20 -11.98 -2.99
N ALA A 168 2.44 -12.04 -3.47
CA ALA A 168 3.00 -13.26 -4.06
C ALA A 168 3.05 -14.42 -3.05
N GLN A 169 3.34 -14.15 -1.78
CA GLN A 169 3.26 -15.15 -0.71
C GLN A 169 1.84 -15.69 -0.54
N GLN A 170 0.83 -14.82 -0.53
CA GLN A 170 -0.57 -15.20 -0.35
C GLN A 170 -1.14 -15.95 -1.56
N THR A 171 -0.80 -15.50 -2.77
CA THR A 171 -1.37 -16.02 -4.02
C THR A 171 -0.68 -17.30 -4.48
N PHE A 172 0.64 -17.39 -4.33
CA PHE A 172 1.45 -18.49 -4.87
C PHE A 172 2.04 -19.40 -3.80
N GLY A 173 1.85 -19.09 -2.51
CA GLY A 173 2.42 -19.88 -1.41
C GLY A 173 3.96 -19.84 -1.36
N LEU A 174 4.57 -18.81 -1.96
CA LEU A 174 6.02 -18.62 -1.95
C LEU A 174 6.49 -18.25 -0.55
N ASN A 175 7.71 -18.66 -0.17
CA ASN A 175 8.35 -18.11 1.02
C ASN A 175 8.84 -16.67 0.78
N GLN A 176 9.28 -15.97 1.84
CA GLN A 176 9.69 -14.56 1.75
C GLN A 176 10.79 -14.32 0.71
N GLN A 177 11.80 -15.19 0.64
CA GLN A 177 12.92 -15.04 -0.27
C GLN A 177 12.45 -15.22 -1.73
N GLN A 178 11.72 -16.30 -2.00
CA GLN A 178 11.18 -16.58 -3.33
C GLN A 178 10.22 -15.50 -3.81
N ALA A 179 9.36 -14.97 -2.91
CA ALA A 179 8.46 -13.88 -3.23
C ALA A 179 9.23 -12.59 -3.57
N THR A 180 10.32 -12.31 -2.85
CA THR A 180 11.19 -11.15 -3.14
C THR A 180 11.88 -11.31 -4.49
N GLU A 181 12.43 -12.49 -4.79
CA GLU A 181 13.08 -12.79 -6.08
C GLU A 181 12.08 -12.73 -7.26
N TYR A 182 10.88 -13.29 -7.08
CA TYR A 182 9.79 -13.18 -8.05
C TYR A 182 9.44 -11.72 -8.33
N CYS A 183 9.22 -10.94 -7.27
CA CYS A 183 8.80 -9.55 -7.39
C CYS A 183 9.90 -8.67 -7.94
N ASP A 184 11.17 -8.95 -7.63
CA ASP A 184 12.30 -8.27 -8.24
C ASP A 184 12.34 -8.51 -9.77
N CYS A 185 12.07 -9.74 -10.22
CA CYS A 185 11.93 -10.07 -11.65
C CYS A 185 10.79 -9.28 -12.31
N ILE A 186 9.59 -9.30 -11.71
CA ILE A 186 8.44 -8.55 -12.22
C ILE A 186 8.76 -7.05 -12.27
N THR A 187 9.34 -6.50 -11.21
CA THR A 187 9.67 -5.07 -11.10
C THR A 187 10.56 -4.62 -12.24
N ARG A 188 11.62 -5.40 -12.56
CA ARG A 188 12.50 -5.10 -13.71
C ARG A 188 11.74 -5.04 -15.03
N LYS A 189 10.74 -5.88 -15.23
CA LYS A 189 9.89 -5.87 -16.43
C LYS A 189 8.91 -4.70 -16.44
N VAL A 190 8.41 -4.29 -15.28
CA VAL A 190 7.52 -3.12 -15.13
C VAL A 190 8.31 -1.83 -15.38
N GLU A 191 9.51 -1.70 -14.82
CA GLU A 191 10.43 -0.56 -15.00
C GLU A 191 10.75 -0.29 -16.48
N GLN A 192 10.84 -1.35 -17.29
CA GLN A 192 11.07 -1.23 -18.74
C GLN A 192 9.90 -0.59 -19.50
N LYS A 193 8.68 -0.65 -18.95
CA LYS A 193 7.45 -0.21 -19.64
C LYS A 193 6.80 1.00 -19.02
N TYR A 194 6.92 1.15 -17.71
CA TYR A 194 6.18 2.11 -16.93
C TYR A 194 7.13 2.95 -16.08
N THR A 195 6.87 4.25 -16.03
CA THR A 195 7.36 5.10 -14.94
C THR A 195 6.74 4.63 -13.62
N PHE A 196 7.37 4.97 -12.50
CA PHE A 196 6.82 4.60 -11.19
C PHE A 196 5.38 5.10 -11.01
N ALA A 197 5.09 6.34 -11.41
CA ALA A 197 3.75 6.94 -11.32
C ALA A 197 2.69 6.20 -12.17
N GLU A 198 3.08 5.59 -13.29
CA GLU A 198 2.20 4.74 -14.08
C GLU A 198 2.05 3.36 -13.44
N ALA A 199 3.14 2.79 -12.94
CA ALA A 199 3.14 1.47 -12.33
C ALA A 199 2.26 1.40 -11.09
N VAL A 200 2.28 2.41 -10.20
CA VAL A 200 1.41 2.45 -9.01
C VAL A 200 -0.09 2.45 -9.33
N ARG A 201 -0.47 2.69 -10.60
CA ARG A 201 -1.86 2.63 -11.07
C ARG A 201 -2.22 1.28 -11.68
N LEU A 202 -1.27 0.37 -11.86
CA LEU A 202 -1.52 -0.96 -12.38
C LEU A 202 -2.39 -1.76 -11.40
N THR A 203 -3.41 -2.38 -11.96
CA THR A 203 -4.38 -3.24 -11.28
C THR A 203 -4.08 -4.70 -11.60
N VAL A 204 -4.75 -5.64 -10.92
CA VAL A 204 -4.64 -7.07 -11.26
C VAL A 204 -5.06 -7.35 -12.70
N GLN A 205 -6.02 -6.58 -13.23
CA GLN A 205 -6.52 -6.78 -14.59
C GLN A 205 -5.45 -6.45 -15.63
N ASP A 206 -4.60 -5.45 -15.37
CA ASP A 206 -3.46 -5.11 -16.25
C ASP A 206 -2.46 -6.27 -16.33
N PHE A 207 -2.23 -6.95 -15.20
CA PHE A 207 -1.37 -8.13 -15.13
C PHE A 207 -2.00 -9.41 -15.69
N SER A 208 -3.32 -9.43 -15.95
CA SER A 208 -4.02 -10.58 -16.57
C SER A 208 -4.07 -10.51 -18.09
N THR A 209 -3.37 -9.56 -18.70
CA THR A 209 -3.18 -9.56 -20.15
C THR A 209 -2.25 -10.71 -20.56
N PRO A 210 -2.38 -11.27 -21.78
CA PRO A 210 -1.53 -12.37 -22.24
C PRO A 210 -0.02 -12.06 -22.17
N GLU A 211 0.31 -10.79 -22.38
CA GLU A 211 1.68 -10.31 -22.28
C GLU A 211 2.22 -10.39 -20.84
N TRP A 212 1.45 -9.89 -19.86
CA TRP A 212 1.86 -9.95 -18.45
C TRP A 212 1.76 -11.35 -17.86
N GLU A 213 0.85 -12.19 -18.34
CA GLU A 213 0.83 -13.62 -18.02
C GLU A 213 2.13 -14.32 -18.42
N ALA A 214 2.63 -14.06 -19.63
CA ALA A 214 3.91 -14.60 -20.08
C ALA A 214 5.07 -14.13 -19.19
N VAL A 215 5.06 -12.85 -18.78
CA VAL A 215 6.05 -12.31 -17.84
C VAL A 215 5.98 -12.99 -16.48
N ARG A 216 4.78 -13.20 -15.92
CA ARG A 216 4.61 -13.89 -14.63
C ARG A 216 5.12 -15.33 -14.69
N MET A 217 4.77 -16.07 -15.74
CA MET A 217 5.26 -17.44 -15.93
C MET A 217 6.78 -17.48 -16.07
N ASN A 218 7.37 -16.55 -16.82
CA ASN A 218 8.83 -16.47 -16.98
C ASN A 218 9.53 -16.19 -15.64
N CYS A 219 9.01 -15.27 -14.84
CA CYS A 219 9.56 -14.97 -13.52
C CYS A 219 9.35 -16.12 -12.50
N GLN A 220 8.25 -16.88 -12.61
CA GLN A 220 8.04 -18.08 -11.79
C GLN A 220 8.99 -19.22 -12.16
N ALA A 221 9.18 -19.47 -13.45
CA ALA A 221 10.07 -20.52 -13.94
C ALA A 221 11.53 -20.29 -13.52
N ALA A 222 11.96 -19.03 -13.41
CA ALA A 222 13.30 -18.68 -12.91
C ALA A 222 13.53 -19.12 -11.46
N LEU A 223 12.47 -19.36 -10.69
CA LEU A 223 12.53 -19.86 -9.31
C LEU A 223 12.48 -21.39 -9.22
N GLY A 224 12.43 -22.09 -10.36
CA GLY A 224 12.38 -23.56 -10.42
C GLY A 224 10.99 -24.17 -10.26
N TYR A 225 9.93 -23.41 -10.57
CA TYR A 225 8.53 -23.87 -10.59
C TYR A 225 8.01 -24.14 -12.01
#